data_AF-A0A7W0KER6-F1
#
_entry.id   AF-A0A7W0KER6-F1
#
_cell.length_a   1.000
_cell.length_b   1.000
_cell.length_c   1.000
_cell.angle_alpha   90.00
_cell.angle_beta   90.00
_cell.angle_gamma   90.00
#
_symmetry.space_group_name_H-M   'P 1'
#
loop_
_entity.id
_entity.type
_entity.pdbx_description
1 polymer ?
#
loop_
_entity_poly.entity_id
_entity_poly.type
_entity_poly.pdbx_seq_one_letter_code
_entity_poly.pdbx_strand_id
1 'polypeptide(L)'
;MTKPQRSPLGELVYAWRKKLHLTQADLVELASHPDSPDFDRGTVSLRTVSEIERKLPPGAPKPHPHRPSTLKALAAALDLKPDTPAYDEFLAAAHESSADDAAPPFPDAEIPLFVPDGREAHLERLAAAIDLAIRERAGVLFVEAAPGTGKTSLVAHVCRQALDRHERLVVLWGDCIGRAGAADPWQPFRQAMATLVGDTAAAGYQHLLSSKNAGRIARRAPLGLRAVVDDAPGLIDRFIPAESLRVQARAGRLEAETARRLDGA
;
A
#
# COMPACT_ATOMS: atom_id res chain seq x y z
N MET A 1 -7.66 -28.93 22.98
CA MET A 1 -8.39 -28.13 21.98
C MET A 1 -8.14 -26.66 22.29
N THR A 2 -7.28 -26.00 21.53
CA THR A 2 -6.95 -24.58 21.72
C THR A 2 -8.19 -23.73 21.40
N LYS A 3 -8.58 -22.84 22.32
CA LYS A 3 -9.76 -21.99 22.15
C LYS A 3 -9.50 -20.93 21.07
N PRO A 4 -10.53 -20.46 20.35
CA PRO A 4 -10.37 -19.35 19.40
C PRO A 4 -9.91 -18.08 20.12
N GLN A 5 -8.91 -17.40 19.55
CA GLN A 5 -8.25 -16.21 20.11
C GLN A 5 -8.21 -15.09 19.07
N ARG A 6 -8.06 -13.83 19.50
CA ARG A 6 -7.88 -12.69 18.59
C ARG A 6 -6.45 -12.62 18.10
N SER A 7 -6.23 -11.89 17.01
CA SER A 7 -4.90 -11.47 16.63
C SER A 7 -4.30 -10.50 17.66
N PRO A 8 -2.97 -10.32 17.71
CA PRO A 8 -2.33 -9.32 18.58
C PRO A 8 -2.98 -7.92 18.50
N LEU A 9 -3.25 -7.43 17.29
CA LEU A 9 -3.91 -6.15 17.03
C LEU A 9 -5.37 -6.20 17.52
N GLY A 10 -6.08 -7.28 17.22
CA GLY A 10 -7.46 -7.47 17.65
C GLY A 10 -7.62 -7.46 19.16
N GLU A 11 -6.65 -8.01 19.88
CA GLU A 11 -6.62 -8.01 21.34
C GLU A 11 -6.32 -6.62 21.90
N LEU A 12 -5.36 -5.88 21.33
CA LEU A 12 -5.08 -4.49 21.71
C LEU A 12 -6.27 -3.56 21.45
N VAL A 13 -6.84 -3.59 20.24
CA VAL A 13 -8.02 -2.78 19.88
C VAL A 13 -9.17 -3.10 20.83
N TYR A 14 -9.42 -4.39 21.10
CA TYR A 14 -10.46 -4.80 22.04
C TYR A 14 -10.19 -4.29 23.46
N ALA A 15 -8.96 -4.44 23.96
CA ALA A 15 -8.58 -4.04 25.31
C ALA A 15 -8.68 -2.51 25.51
N TRP A 16 -8.13 -1.72 24.58
CA TRP A 16 -8.19 -0.26 24.62
C TRP A 16 -9.62 0.25 24.48
N ARG A 17 -10.41 -0.29 23.56
CA ARG A 17 -11.82 0.07 23.40
C ARG A 17 -12.60 -0.21 24.69
N LYS A 18 -12.34 -1.34 25.35
CA LYS A 18 -12.97 -1.67 26.65
C LYS A 18 -12.51 -0.77 27.78
N LYS A 19 -11.24 -0.39 27.83
CA LYS A 19 -10.68 0.57 28.79
C LYS A 19 -11.33 1.95 28.66
N LEU A 20 -11.64 2.37 27.44
CA LEU A 20 -12.33 3.63 27.14
C LEU A 20 -13.86 3.53 27.21
N HIS A 21 -14.41 2.38 27.61
CA HIS A 21 -15.86 2.12 27.69
C HIS A 21 -16.62 2.30 26.36
N LEU A 22 -15.95 2.12 25.22
CA LEU A 22 -16.52 2.31 23.89
C LEU A 22 -17.17 1.03 23.35
N THR A 23 -18.28 1.17 22.64
CA THR A 23 -18.80 0.13 21.74
C THR A 23 -18.00 0.09 20.44
N GLN A 24 -18.15 -0.97 19.62
CA GLN A 24 -17.54 -0.98 18.29
C GLN A 24 -18.10 0.13 17.40
N ALA A 25 -19.36 0.53 17.59
CA ALA A 25 -19.97 1.63 16.86
C ALA A 25 -19.38 2.98 17.31
N ASP A 26 -19.18 3.18 18.62
CA ASP A 26 -18.57 4.40 19.15
C ASP A 26 -17.13 4.55 18.63
N LEU A 27 -16.38 3.44 18.56
CA LEU A 27 -15.04 3.44 18.00
C LEU A 27 -15.03 3.81 16.51
N VAL A 28 -16.02 3.33 15.74
CA VAL A 28 -16.20 3.71 14.33
C VAL A 28 -16.52 5.19 14.19
N GLU A 29 -17.40 5.71 15.04
CA GLU A 29 -17.80 7.12 15.05
C GLU A 29 -16.60 8.02 15.36
N LEU A 30 -15.82 7.69 16.39
CA LEU A 30 -14.59 8.40 16.73
C LEU A 30 -13.52 8.30 15.64
N ALA A 31 -13.33 7.11 15.05
CA ALA A 31 -12.37 6.92 13.96
C ALA A 31 -12.81 7.56 12.63
N SER A 32 -14.08 7.96 12.53
CA SER A 32 -14.64 8.65 11.36
C SER A 32 -14.87 10.14 11.60
N HIS A 33 -14.47 10.69 12.76
CA HIS A 33 -14.74 12.08 13.13
C HIS A 33 -13.85 13.06 12.33
N PRO A 34 -14.41 14.20 11.84
CA PRO A 34 -13.69 15.20 11.03
C PRO A 34 -12.51 15.89 11.73
N ASP A 35 -12.48 15.91 13.06
CA ASP A 35 -11.40 16.52 13.86
C ASP A 35 -10.20 15.57 14.11
N SER A 36 -10.24 14.35 13.55
CA SER A 36 -9.07 13.48 13.51
C SER A 36 -8.02 14.10 12.56
N PRO A 37 -6.75 14.25 12.98
CA PRO A 37 -5.75 15.08 12.26
C PRO A 37 -5.42 14.63 10.84
N ASP A 38 -5.93 13.49 10.37
CA ASP A 38 -5.74 12.94 9.02
C ASP A 38 -7.09 12.51 8.41
N PHE A 39 -8.05 13.43 8.26
CA PHE A 39 -9.34 13.22 7.58
C PHE A 39 -9.21 12.98 6.05
N ASP A 40 -8.11 12.39 5.58
CA ASP A 40 -7.96 12.00 4.18
C ASP A 40 -8.20 10.49 3.99
N ARG A 41 -9.50 10.17 3.86
CA ARG A 41 -10.08 9.04 3.13
C ARG A 41 -9.70 7.62 3.57
N GLY A 42 -10.43 7.18 4.59
CA GLY A 42 -10.82 5.79 4.79
C GLY A 42 -11.76 5.66 5.98
N THR A 43 -13.08 5.70 5.77
CA THR A 43 -14.03 5.48 6.86
C THR A 43 -13.83 4.09 7.43
N VAL A 44 -13.45 4.02 8.71
CA VAL A 44 -13.36 2.75 9.43
C VAL A 44 -14.78 2.24 9.61
N SER A 45 -15.15 1.18 8.89
CA SER A 45 -16.50 0.63 8.99
C SER A 45 -16.65 -0.29 10.20
N LEU A 46 -17.88 -0.49 10.68
CA LEU A 46 -18.19 -1.48 11.71
C LEU A 46 -17.70 -2.87 11.31
N ARG A 47 -17.84 -3.24 10.03
CA ARG A 47 -17.28 -4.50 9.49
C ARG A 47 -15.78 -4.60 9.71
N THR A 48 -15.04 -3.51 9.55
CA THR A 48 -13.58 -3.48 9.72
C THR A 48 -13.22 -3.72 11.19
N VAL A 49 -13.87 -3.01 12.12
CA VAL A 49 -13.64 -3.20 13.56
C VAL A 49 -14.05 -4.60 14.02
N SER A 50 -15.19 -5.11 13.54
CA SER A 50 -15.63 -6.48 13.85
C SER A 50 -14.68 -7.54 13.30
N GLU A 51 -14.11 -7.35 12.11
CA GLU A 51 -13.09 -8.24 11.55
C GLU A 51 -11.79 -8.22 12.38
N ILE A 52 -11.33 -7.04 12.79
CA ILE A 52 -10.14 -6.88 13.64
C ILE A 52 -10.33 -7.58 14.98
N GLU A 53 -11.48 -7.39 15.63
CA GLU A 53 -11.76 -8.00 16.94
C GLU A 53 -12.27 -9.44 16.88
N ARG A 54 -12.36 -10.02 15.67
CA ARG A 54 -12.87 -11.38 15.47
C ARG A 54 -11.91 -12.38 16.11
N LYS A 55 -12.48 -13.36 16.82
CA LYS A 55 -11.72 -14.52 17.31
C LYS A 55 -11.56 -15.52 16.17
N LEU A 56 -10.32 -15.91 15.90
CA LEU A 56 -9.97 -16.88 14.88
C LEU A 56 -9.71 -18.26 15.52
N PRO A 57 -10.11 -19.35 14.86
CA PRO A 57 -9.70 -20.69 15.30
C PRO A 57 -8.17 -20.87 15.14
N PRO A 58 -7.55 -21.78 15.90
CA PRO A 58 -6.12 -22.04 15.81
C PRO A 58 -5.74 -22.48 14.39
N GLY A 59 -4.71 -21.87 13.80
CA GLY A 59 -4.25 -22.17 12.44
C GLY A 59 -5.08 -21.54 11.32
N ALA A 60 -6.05 -20.67 11.63
CA ALA A 60 -6.70 -19.84 10.61
C ALA A 60 -5.67 -18.95 9.89
N PRO A 61 -5.89 -18.67 8.59
CA PRO A 61 -5.05 -17.72 7.88
C PRO A 61 -5.06 -16.37 8.61
N LYS A 62 -3.88 -15.77 8.76
CA LYS A 62 -3.74 -14.42 9.32
C LYS A 62 -4.57 -13.44 8.48
N PRO A 63 -5.27 -12.47 9.10
CA PRO A 63 -6.04 -11.47 8.36
C PRO A 63 -5.11 -10.63 7.46
N HIS A 64 -5.70 -10.07 6.40
CA HIS A 64 -4.98 -9.20 5.49
C HIS A 64 -4.46 -7.94 6.20
N PRO A 65 -3.34 -7.37 5.72
CA PRO A 65 -2.81 -6.14 6.30
C PRO A 65 -3.84 -5.00 6.19
N HIS A 66 -4.09 -4.33 7.31
CA HIS A 66 -4.97 -3.16 7.35
C HIS A 66 -4.29 -1.96 6.69
N ARG A 67 -5.08 -1.08 6.06
CA ARG A 67 -4.54 0.14 5.44
C ARG A 67 -3.90 1.03 6.52
N PRO A 68 -2.79 1.73 6.25
CA PRO A 68 -2.18 2.65 7.22
C PRO A 68 -3.14 3.71 7.72
N SER A 69 -4.03 4.22 6.85
CA SER A 69 -5.08 5.17 7.23
C SER A 69 -6.07 4.58 8.25
N THR A 70 -6.41 3.29 8.13
CA THR A 70 -7.24 2.59 9.12
C THR A 70 -6.52 2.46 10.46
N LEU A 71 -5.23 2.12 10.45
CA LEU A 71 -4.43 2.01 11.68
C LEU A 71 -4.28 3.37 12.37
N LYS A 72 -4.00 4.44 11.62
CA LYS A 72 -3.95 5.81 12.15
C LYS A 72 -5.28 6.26 12.73
N ALA A 73 -6.39 6.05 12.01
CA ALA A 73 -7.72 6.44 12.47
C ALA A 73 -8.12 5.71 13.76
N LEU A 74 -7.80 4.41 13.85
CA LEU A 74 -8.01 3.63 15.07
C LEU A 74 -7.11 4.11 16.21
N ALA A 75 -5.83 4.36 15.96
CA ALA A 75 -4.92 4.88 16.97
C ALA A 75 -5.38 6.22 17.53
N ALA A 76 -5.79 7.15 16.67
CA ALA A 76 -6.35 8.43 17.07
C ALA A 76 -7.65 8.26 17.90
N ALA A 77 -8.57 7.40 17.46
CA ALA A 77 -9.82 7.12 18.16
C ALA A 77 -9.62 6.43 19.53
N LEU A 78 -8.49 5.73 19.70
CA LEU A 78 -8.09 5.10 20.96
C LEU A 78 -7.18 6.01 21.81
N ASP A 79 -7.00 7.28 21.42
CA ASP A 79 -6.12 8.25 22.07
C ASP A 79 -4.66 7.78 22.21
N LEU A 80 -4.20 7.00 21.22
CA LEU A 80 -2.81 6.56 21.11
C LEU A 80 -2.02 7.63 20.38
N LYS A 81 -1.19 8.36 21.14
CA LYS A 81 -0.36 9.44 20.60
C LYS A 81 0.86 8.88 19.84
N PRO A 82 1.21 9.43 18.66
CA PRO A 82 2.46 9.12 17.98
C PRO A 82 3.67 9.26 18.91
N ASP A 83 4.73 8.49 18.64
CA ASP A 83 5.99 8.47 19.38
C ASP A 83 5.87 8.05 20.86
N THR A 84 4.78 7.36 21.21
CA THR A 84 4.63 6.73 22.54
C THR A 84 4.83 5.22 22.46
N PRO A 85 5.32 4.57 23.52
CA PRO A 85 5.46 3.11 23.55
C PRO A 85 4.17 2.36 23.24
N ALA A 86 3.02 2.93 23.63
CA ALA A 86 1.70 2.35 23.36
C ALA A 86 1.33 2.41 21.87
N TYR A 87 1.76 3.46 21.16
CA TYR A 87 1.58 3.59 19.72
C TYR A 87 2.51 2.64 18.96
N ASP A 88 3.77 2.51 19.40
CA ASP A 88 4.72 1.56 18.83
C ASP A 88 4.25 0.11 19.00
N GLU A 89 3.75 -0.24 20.19
CA GLU A 89 3.17 -1.56 20.47
C GLU A 89 1.95 -1.83 19.58
N PHE A 90 1.09 -0.82 19.39
CA PHE A 90 -0.06 -0.92 18.50
C PHE A 90 0.34 -1.19 17.04
N LEU A 91 1.34 -0.48 16.53
CA LEU A 91 1.86 -0.70 15.18
C LEU A 91 2.55 -2.06 15.04
N ALA A 92 3.38 -2.45 16.01
CA ALA A 92 4.03 -3.76 16.03
C ALA A 92 3.01 -4.90 16.02
N ALA A 93 1.94 -4.78 16.82
CA ALA A 93 0.86 -5.75 16.84
C ALA A 93 0.08 -5.79 15.50
N ALA A 94 -0.10 -4.65 14.82
CA ALA A 94 -0.69 -4.60 13.48
C ALA A 94 0.17 -5.34 12.45
N HIS A 95 1.50 -5.18 12.52
CA HIS A 95 2.44 -5.92 11.70
C HIS A 95 2.40 -7.42 11.99
N GLU A 96 2.46 -7.83 13.27
CA GLU A 96 2.45 -9.24 13.66
C GLU A 96 1.14 -9.96 13.32
N SER A 97 0.02 -9.23 13.44
CA SER A 97 -1.33 -9.71 13.10
C SER A 97 -1.54 -9.87 11.61
N SER A 98 -0.70 -9.22 10.80
CA SER A 98 -0.68 -9.33 9.36
C SER A 98 0.22 -10.50 8.95
N ALA A 99 -0.03 -11.09 7.78
CA ALA A 99 0.86 -12.10 7.23
C ALA A 99 2.28 -11.53 7.03
N ASP A 100 3.31 -12.28 7.45
CA ASP A 100 4.70 -12.04 7.04
C ASP A 100 4.79 -12.20 5.52
N ASP A 101 5.22 -11.13 4.85
CA ASP A 101 5.92 -11.02 3.55
C ASP A 101 5.56 -11.89 2.34
N ALA A 102 4.51 -12.69 2.38
CA ALA A 102 3.73 -12.95 1.20
C ALA A 102 2.77 -11.77 1.07
N ALA A 103 3.13 -10.80 0.22
CA ALA A 103 2.12 -9.96 -0.44
C ALA A 103 0.88 -10.83 -0.64
N PRO A 104 -0.32 -10.42 -0.18
CA PRO A 104 -1.50 -11.25 -0.33
C PRO A 104 -1.50 -11.78 -1.76
N PRO A 105 -1.88 -13.06 -1.99
CA PRO A 105 -2.13 -13.47 -3.35
C PRO A 105 -3.01 -12.36 -3.90
N PHE A 106 -2.55 -11.69 -4.97
CA PHE A 106 -3.48 -10.88 -5.73
C PHE A 106 -4.68 -11.79 -5.88
N PRO A 107 -5.89 -11.34 -5.53
CA PRO A 107 -7.04 -12.09 -5.97
C PRO A 107 -6.91 -12.10 -7.49
N ASP A 108 -6.36 -13.18 -8.05
CA ASP A 108 -6.31 -13.43 -9.49
C ASP A 108 -7.75 -13.30 -10.06
N ALA A 109 -8.73 -13.50 -9.17
CA ALA A 109 -10.16 -13.30 -9.34
C ALA A 109 -10.64 -11.86 -9.61
N GLU A 110 -9.84 -10.80 -9.42
CA GLU A 110 -10.27 -9.41 -9.63
C GLU A 110 -9.53 -8.69 -10.78
N ILE A 111 -8.73 -9.38 -11.59
CA ILE A 111 -8.22 -8.77 -12.83
C ILE A 111 -9.41 -8.55 -13.77
N PRO A 112 -9.82 -7.30 -14.07
CA PRO A 112 -10.98 -7.08 -14.93
C PRO A 112 -10.71 -7.67 -16.30
N LEU A 113 -11.67 -8.44 -16.82
CA LEU A 113 -11.59 -8.96 -18.18
C LEU A 113 -11.37 -7.80 -19.16
N PHE A 114 -10.36 -7.93 -20.01
CA PHE A 114 -10.05 -6.96 -21.06
C PHE A 114 -10.46 -7.55 -22.40
N VAL A 115 -11.22 -6.77 -23.19
CA VAL A 115 -11.65 -7.16 -24.53
C VAL A 115 -10.67 -6.54 -25.54
N PRO A 116 -9.83 -7.35 -26.22
CA PRO A 116 -8.82 -6.84 -27.15
C PRO A 116 -9.39 -6.42 -28.51
N ASP A 117 -10.57 -6.94 -28.89
CA ASP A 117 -11.19 -6.69 -30.19
C ASP A 117 -11.36 -5.18 -30.46
N GLY A 118 -10.78 -4.71 -31.56
CA GLY A 118 -10.80 -3.30 -31.96
C GLY A 118 -9.79 -2.42 -31.21
N ARG A 119 -8.86 -3.00 -30.44
CA ARG A 119 -7.78 -2.31 -29.71
C ARG A 119 -6.39 -2.73 -30.17
N GLU A 120 -6.27 -3.59 -31.16
CA GLU A 120 -5.04 -4.26 -31.60
C GLU A 120 -3.94 -3.25 -31.94
N ALA A 121 -4.23 -2.27 -32.79
CA ALA A 121 -3.27 -1.23 -33.16
C ALA A 121 -2.78 -0.40 -31.95
N HIS A 122 -3.63 -0.18 -30.95
CA HIS A 122 -3.25 0.53 -29.73
C HIS A 122 -2.37 -0.35 -28.83
N LEU A 123 -2.71 -1.63 -28.69
CA LEU A 123 -1.93 -2.62 -27.95
C LEU A 123 -0.53 -2.77 -28.55
N GLU A 124 -0.43 -2.91 -29.87
CA GLU A 124 0.84 -3.01 -30.60
C GLU A 124 1.70 -1.76 -30.39
N ARG A 125 1.13 -0.56 -30.52
CA ARG A 125 1.87 0.70 -30.34
C ARG A 125 2.41 0.86 -28.92
N LEU A 126 1.61 0.52 -27.92
CA LEU A 126 2.02 0.60 -26.52
C LEU A 126 3.05 -0.47 -26.17
N ALA A 127 2.88 -1.70 -26.66
CA ALA A 127 3.84 -2.79 -26.44
C ALA A 127 5.20 -2.46 -27.08
N ALA A 128 5.21 -1.97 -28.32
CA ALA A 128 6.44 -1.55 -29.01
C ALA A 128 7.17 -0.42 -28.25
N ALA A 129 6.42 0.53 -27.69
CA ALA A 129 7.00 1.59 -26.88
C ALA A 129 7.64 1.09 -25.59
N ILE A 130 7.02 0.13 -24.90
CA ILE A 130 7.60 -0.52 -23.71
C ILE A 130 8.87 -1.29 -24.09
N ASP A 131 8.83 -2.05 -25.18
CA ASP A 131 9.99 -2.81 -25.66
C ASP A 131 11.18 -1.89 -26.03
N LEU A 132 10.89 -0.72 -26.60
CA LEU A 132 11.91 0.32 -26.85
C LEU A 132 12.47 0.89 -25.55
N ALA A 133 11.63 1.14 -24.55
CA ALA A 133 12.07 1.64 -23.24
C ALA A 133 12.98 0.65 -22.50
N ILE A 134 12.68 -0.64 -22.61
CA ILE A 134 13.51 -1.71 -22.02
C ILE A 134 14.89 -1.78 -22.68
N ARG A 135 15.00 -1.43 -23.97
CA ARG A 135 16.27 -1.34 -24.71
C ARG A 135 17.00 0.00 -24.50
N GLU A 136 16.84 0.58 -23.32
CA GLU A 136 17.56 1.77 -22.80
C GLU A 136 17.21 3.12 -23.46
N ARG A 137 16.01 3.26 -24.04
CA ARG A 137 15.50 4.57 -24.45
C ARG A 137 14.36 5.03 -23.55
N ALA A 138 14.68 5.82 -22.53
CA ALA A 138 13.67 6.48 -21.72
C ALA A 138 12.73 7.31 -22.62
N GLY A 139 11.43 7.29 -22.30
CA GLY A 139 10.42 7.97 -23.10
C GLY A 139 9.14 8.22 -22.31
N VAL A 140 8.33 9.14 -22.81
CA VAL A 140 7.04 9.51 -22.24
C VAL A 140 5.96 9.28 -23.29
N LEU A 141 4.89 8.59 -22.92
CA LEU A 141 3.74 8.34 -23.79
C LEU A 141 2.49 8.95 -23.17
N PHE A 142 1.77 9.74 -23.96
CA PHE A 142 0.45 10.25 -23.61
C PHE A 142 -0.63 9.38 -24.25
N VAL A 143 -1.58 8.95 -23.43
CA VAL A 143 -2.76 8.19 -23.88
C VAL A 143 -4.00 9.05 -23.67
N GLU A 144 -4.51 9.59 -24.78
CA GLU A 144 -5.68 10.45 -24.79
C GLU A 144 -6.90 9.71 -25.35
N ALA A 145 -8.05 9.95 -24.73
CA ALA A 145 -9.37 9.49 -25.19
C ALA A 145 -10.45 10.15 -24.33
N ALA A 146 -11.72 10.02 -24.72
CA ALA A 146 -12.84 10.45 -23.89
C ALA A 146 -12.90 9.71 -22.53
N PRO A 147 -13.49 10.29 -21.48
CA PRO A 147 -13.76 9.58 -20.22
C PRO A 147 -14.57 8.30 -20.46
N GLY A 148 -14.30 7.25 -19.66
CA GLY A 148 -15.04 5.98 -19.74
C GLY A 148 -14.68 5.06 -20.92
N THR A 149 -13.79 5.46 -21.83
CA THR A 149 -13.39 4.64 -23.00
C THR A 149 -12.47 3.46 -22.68
N GLY A 150 -12.09 3.28 -21.40
CA GLY A 150 -11.23 2.18 -20.97
C GLY A 150 -9.72 2.43 -21.10
N LYS A 151 -9.26 3.69 -21.16
CA LYS A 151 -7.82 4.04 -21.17
C LYS A 151 -7.00 3.33 -20.10
N THR A 152 -7.47 3.42 -18.85
CA THR A 152 -6.83 2.78 -17.69
C THR A 152 -6.76 1.27 -17.88
N SER A 153 -7.84 0.65 -18.35
CA SER A 153 -7.90 -0.79 -18.64
C SER A 153 -6.93 -1.20 -19.75
N LEU A 154 -6.82 -0.39 -20.82
CA LEU A 154 -5.87 -0.61 -21.92
C LEU A 154 -4.42 -0.57 -21.44
N VAL A 155 -4.04 0.49 -20.71
CA VAL A 155 -2.66 0.64 -20.21
C VAL A 155 -2.34 -0.45 -19.20
N ALA A 156 -3.24 -0.75 -18.25
CA ALA A 156 -3.04 -1.83 -17.29
C ALA A 156 -2.89 -3.20 -17.97
N HIS A 157 -3.67 -3.47 -19.03
CA HIS A 157 -3.57 -4.71 -19.79
C HIS A 157 -2.21 -4.84 -20.48
N VAL A 158 -1.73 -3.81 -21.18
CA VAL A 158 -0.42 -3.84 -21.84
C VAL A 158 0.71 -3.98 -20.81
N CYS A 159 0.63 -3.30 -19.66
CA CYS A 159 1.60 -3.47 -18.59
C CYS A 159 1.65 -4.91 -18.05
N ARG A 160 0.50 -5.58 -17.87
CA ARG A 160 0.46 -7.00 -17.47
C ARG A 160 1.10 -7.91 -18.52
N GLN A 161 0.77 -7.71 -19.80
CA GLN A 161 1.42 -8.45 -20.89
C GLN A 161 2.94 -8.24 -20.90
N ALA A 162 3.41 -7.01 -20.67
CA ALA A 162 4.84 -6.71 -20.60
C ALA A 162 5.49 -7.38 -19.39
N LEU A 163 4.84 -7.42 -18.23
CA LEU A 163 5.31 -8.12 -17.04
C LEU A 163 5.46 -9.63 -17.29
N ASP A 164 4.56 -10.23 -18.07
CA ASP A 164 4.64 -11.63 -18.47
C ASP A 164 5.78 -11.91 -19.47
N ARG A 165 6.04 -10.98 -20.41
CA ARG A 165 7.10 -11.13 -21.42
C ARG A 165 8.50 -10.84 -20.89
N HIS A 166 8.62 -9.94 -19.92
CA HIS A 166 9.91 -9.41 -19.46
C HIS A 166 10.14 -9.73 -17.98
N GLU A 167 10.98 -10.72 -17.69
CA GLU A 167 11.20 -11.22 -16.32
C GLU A 167 11.78 -10.18 -15.34
N ARG A 168 12.56 -9.23 -15.87
CA ARG A 168 13.23 -8.21 -15.06
C ARG A 168 12.43 -6.92 -14.92
N LEU A 169 11.33 -6.77 -15.66
CA LEU A 169 10.50 -5.58 -15.66
C LEU A 169 9.74 -5.42 -14.33
N VAL A 170 9.73 -4.18 -13.83
CA VAL A 170 8.86 -3.72 -12.74
C VAL A 170 7.99 -2.61 -13.28
N VAL A 171 6.72 -2.60 -12.90
CA VAL A 171 5.80 -1.50 -13.20
C VAL A 171 5.41 -0.83 -11.89
N LEU A 172 5.57 0.50 -11.85
CA LEU A 172 5.06 1.34 -10.77
C LEU A 172 3.79 2.03 -11.28
N TRP A 173 2.73 2.06 -10.48
CA TRP A 173 1.43 2.60 -10.88
C TRP A 173 0.93 3.65 -9.89
N GLY A 174 0.28 4.68 -10.40
CA GLY A 174 -0.34 5.73 -9.60
C GLY A 174 -1.58 6.28 -10.29
N ASP A 175 -2.57 6.68 -9.51
CA ASP A 175 -3.83 7.22 -10.01
C ASP A 175 -3.87 8.73 -9.81
N CYS A 176 -4.22 9.46 -10.87
CA CYS A 176 -4.36 10.93 -10.84
C CYS A 176 -5.70 11.40 -10.25
N ILE A 177 -6.54 10.50 -9.71
CA ILE A 177 -7.91 10.83 -9.37
C ILE A 177 -8.03 11.25 -7.90
N GLY A 178 -8.21 12.55 -7.66
CA GLY A 178 -8.86 13.04 -6.44
C GLY A 178 -10.35 12.77 -6.53
N ARG A 179 -10.83 11.60 -6.07
CA ARG A 179 -12.27 11.34 -5.97
C ARG A 179 -12.82 12.18 -4.79
N ALA A 180 -13.35 13.37 -5.11
CA ALA A 180 -14.05 14.32 -4.23
C ALA A 180 -13.16 15.24 -3.34
N GLY A 181 -12.28 16.04 -3.94
CA GLY A 181 -11.49 17.09 -3.26
C GLY A 181 -10.39 17.66 -4.17
N ALA A 182 -9.68 18.70 -3.74
CA ALA A 182 -8.48 19.17 -4.42
C ALA A 182 -7.49 17.99 -4.54
N ALA A 183 -7.28 17.48 -5.75
CA ALA A 183 -6.39 16.36 -5.96
C ALA A 183 -4.95 16.83 -5.69
N ASP A 184 -4.22 16.15 -4.81
CA ASP A 184 -2.77 16.33 -4.72
C ASP A 184 -2.18 16.00 -6.10
N PRO A 185 -1.61 16.96 -6.84
CA PRO A 185 -1.04 16.72 -8.16
C PRO A 185 0.08 15.69 -8.14
N TRP A 186 0.68 15.46 -6.96
CA TRP A 186 1.79 14.56 -6.75
C TRP A 186 1.38 13.16 -6.29
N GLN A 187 0.09 12.92 -6.02
CA GLN A 187 -0.43 11.62 -5.59
C GLN A 187 0.04 10.42 -6.45
N PRO A 188 -0.02 10.45 -7.80
CA PRO A 188 0.43 9.31 -8.60
C PRO A 188 1.92 9.03 -8.41
N PHE A 189 2.73 10.07 -8.20
CA PHE A 189 4.16 9.93 -7.93
C PHE A 189 4.39 9.37 -6.52
N ARG A 190 3.64 9.85 -5.51
CA ARG A 190 3.71 9.30 -4.14
C ARG A 190 3.40 7.80 -4.12
N GLN A 191 2.36 7.38 -4.84
CA GLN A 191 1.97 5.96 -4.94
C GLN A 191 3.04 5.12 -5.66
N ALA A 192 3.58 5.63 -6.77
CA ALA A 192 4.67 4.97 -7.49
C ALA A 192 5.93 4.84 -6.62
N MET A 193 6.30 5.89 -5.89
CA MET A 193 7.48 5.91 -5.02
C MET A 193 7.29 5.03 -3.78
N ALA A 194 6.10 5.03 -3.16
CA ALA A 194 5.75 4.10 -2.09
C ALA A 194 5.89 2.65 -2.55
N THR A 195 5.40 2.34 -3.76
CA THR A 195 5.58 1.02 -4.38
C THR A 195 7.07 0.71 -4.58
N LEU A 196 7.85 1.65 -5.10
CA LEU A 196 9.29 1.48 -5.36
C LEU A 196 10.06 1.07 -4.09
N VAL A 197 9.73 1.67 -2.95
CA VAL A 197 10.37 1.36 -1.66
C VAL A 197 9.76 0.16 -0.93
N GLY A 198 8.79 -0.52 -1.53
CA GLY A 198 8.14 -1.68 -0.94
C GLY A 198 7.08 -1.36 0.11
N ASP A 199 6.66 -0.10 0.23
CA ASP A 199 5.52 0.32 1.06
C ASP A 199 4.20 0.09 0.30
N THR A 200 3.84 -1.19 0.17
CA THR A 200 2.60 -1.61 -0.49
C THR A 200 1.35 -1.16 0.28
N ALA A 201 1.49 -0.84 1.57
CA ALA A 201 0.41 -0.38 2.42
C ALA A 201 0.03 1.07 2.08
N ALA A 202 1.02 1.94 1.83
CA ALA A 202 0.78 3.30 1.34
C ALA A 202 0.40 3.34 -0.13
N ALA A 203 0.97 2.46 -0.96
CA ALA A 203 0.63 2.40 -2.38
C ALA A 203 -0.79 1.89 -2.63
N GLY A 204 -1.23 0.84 -1.92
CA GLY A 204 -2.49 0.14 -2.16
C GLY A 204 -2.36 -0.99 -3.19
N TYR A 205 -3.01 -2.13 -2.92
CA TYR A 205 -2.83 -3.36 -3.70
C TYR A 205 -3.22 -3.23 -5.18
N GLN A 206 -4.22 -2.41 -5.51
CA GLN A 206 -4.62 -2.16 -6.90
C GLN A 206 -3.51 -1.57 -7.77
N HIS A 207 -2.52 -0.91 -7.17
CA HIS A 207 -1.40 -0.28 -7.87
C HIS A 207 -0.25 -1.26 -8.17
N LEU A 208 -0.33 -2.48 -7.66
CA LEU A 208 0.69 -3.49 -7.90
C LEU A 208 0.47 -4.24 -9.23
N LEU A 209 -0.71 -4.12 -9.86
CA LEU A 209 -1.12 -4.69 -11.17
C LEU A 209 -1.15 -6.23 -11.34
N SER A 210 -0.22 -6.98 -10.73
CA SER A 210 -0.17 -8.44 -10.71
C SER A 210 0.70 -8.98 -9.57
N SER A 211 0.45 -10.22 -9.12
CA SER A 211 1.24 -10.92 -8.10
C SER A 211 2.72 -11.00 -8.46
N LYS A 212 3.02 -11.28 -9.74
CA LYS A 212 4.37 -11.27 -10.30
C LYS A 212 5.06 -9.92 -10.07
N ASN A 213 4.38 -8.82 -10.37
CA ASN A 213 4.95 -7.49 -10.20
C ASN A 213 5.20 -7.16 -8.72
N ALA A 214 4.27 -7.47 -7.81
CA ALA A 214 4.51 -7.27 -6.38
C ALA A 214 5.71 -8.06 -5.86
N GLY A 215 5.86 -9.32 -6.25
CA GLY A 215 7.04 -10.11 -5.88
C GLY A 215 8.34 -9.51 -6.44
N ARG A 216 8.31 -8.93 -7.64
CA ARG A 216 9.47 -8.26 -8.25
C ARG A 216 9.81 -6.93 -7.58
N ILE A 217 8.79 -6.17 -7.17
CA ILE A 217 8.91 -4.94 -6.40
C ILE A 217 9.54 -5.24 -5.04
N ALA A 218 8.97 -6.20 -4.28
CA ALA A 218 9.49 -6.57 -2.97
C ALA A 218 10.97 -6.96 -3.00
N ARG A 219 11.39 -7.77 -3.99
CA ARG A 219 12.80 -8.14 -4.18
C ARG A 219 13.73 -6.96 -4.52
N ARG A 220 13.20 -5.86 -5.06
CA ARG A 220 13.95 -4.67 -5.46
C ARG A 220 13.78 -3.48 -4.52
N ALA A 221 12.87 -3.57 -3.55
CA ALA A 221 12.64 -2.54 -2.55
C ALA A 221 13.93 -2.07 -1.86
N PRO A 222 14.88 -2.96 -1.49
CA PRO A 222 16.17 -2.52 -0.94
C PRO A 222 16.96 -1.57 -1.85
N LEU A 223 16.92 -1.79 -3.17
CA LEU A 223 17.59 -0.93 -4.15
C LEU A 223 16.89 0.43 -4.24
N GLY A 224 15.55 0.44 -4.25
CA GLY A 224 14.76 1.68 -4.25
C GLY A 224 14.97 2.49 -2.98
N LEU A 225 14.97 1.83 -1.82
CA LEU A 225 15.25 2.44 -0.52
C LEU A 225 16.64 3.07 -0.51
N ARG A 226 17.68 2.33 -0.93
CA ARG A 226 19.05 2.85 -1.00
C ARG A 226 19.15 4.05 -1.94
N ALA A 227 18.57 3.97 -3.14
CA ALA A 227 18.58 5.08 -4.09
C ALA A 227 17.90 6.35 -3.54
N VAL A 228 16.79 6.19 -2.79
CA VAL A 228 16.12 7.32 -2.14
C VAL A 228 16.99 7.93 -1.04
N VAL A 229 17.60 7.11 -0.19
CA VAL A 229 18.41 7.60 0.93
C VAL A 229 19.73 8.23 0.47
N ASP A 230 20.42 7.56 -0.45
CA ASP A 230 21.78 7.95 -0.86
C ASP A 230 21.78 9.00 -1.98
N ASP A 231 20.91 8.82 -2.99
CA ASP A 231 20.96 9.64 -4.22
C ASP A 231 19.87 10.72 -4.26
N ALA A 232 18.77 10.56 -3.52
CA ALA A 232 17.62 11.45 -3.59
C ALA A 232 16.98 11.81 -2.22
N PRO A 233 17.77 12.21 -1.20
CA PRO A 233 17.23 12.50 0.14
C PRO A 233 16.19 13.62 0.15
N GLY A 234 16.22 14.55 -0.83
CA GLY A 234 15.20 15.59 -0.98
C GLY A 234 13.79 15.08 -1.36
N LEU A 235 13.62 13.78 -1.65
CA LEU A 235 12.32 13.14 -1.85
C LEU A 235 11.70 12.64 -0.54
N ILE A 236 12.49 12.53 0.53
CA ILE A 236 12.04 12.14 1.87
C ILE A 236 11.17 13.28 2.43
N ASP A 237 10.04 12.92 3.02
CA ASP A 237 8.92 13.78 3.47
C ASP A 237 8.26 14.65 2.40
N ARG A 238 8.87 14.79 1.22
CA ARG A 238 8.26 15.43 0.06
C ARG A 238 7.38 14.50 -0.75
N PHE A 239 7.83 13.25 -0.99
CA PHE A 239 7.11 12.24 -1.77
C PHE A 239 6.97 10.91 -1.03
N ILE A 240 7.93 10.58 -0.16
CA ILE A 240 7.93 9.37 0.67
C ILE A 240 8.06 9.79 2.13
N PRO A 241 7.09 9.48 3.01
CA PRO A 241 7.23 9.75 4.43
C PRO A 241 8.49 9.08 4.99
N ALA A 242 9.27 9.78 5.82
CA ALA A 242 10.46 9.19 6.47
C ALA A 242 10.09 7.94 7.27
N GLU A 243 8.90 7.92 7.89
CA GLU A 243 8.39 6.77 8.63
C GLU A 243 8.22 5.53 7.75
N SER A 244 7.77 5.70 6.50
CA SER A 244 7.69 4.59 5.55
C SER A 244 9.06 3.94 5.35
N LEU A 245 10.13 4.74 5.26
CA LEU A 245 11.50 4.24 5.12
C LEU A 245 11.99 3.54 6.39
N ARG A 246 11.67 4.09 7.57
CA ARG A 246 12.01 3.48 8.88
C ARG A 246 11.34 2.13 9.08
N VAL A 247 10.07 1.99 8.70
CA VAL A 247 9.34 0.71 8.72
C VAL A 247 10.06 -0.32 7.85
N GLN A 248 10.48 0.06 6.63
CA GLN A 248 11.21 -0.86 5.76
C GLN A 248 12.60 -1.21 6.31
N ALA A 249 13.27 -0.26 6.97
CA ALA A 249 14.55 -0.52 7.62
C ALA A 249 14.42 -1.52 8.78
N ARG A 250 13.41 -1.36 9.63
CA ARG A 250 13.08 -2.30 10.71
C ARG A 250 12.71 -3.69 10.19
N ALA A 251 12.09 -3.76 9.01
CA ALA A 251 11.81 -5.01 8.30
C ALA A 251 13.07 -5.66 7.68
N GLY A 252 14.27 -5.12 7.90
CA GLY A 252 15.52 -5.67 7.40
C GLY A 252 15.73 -5.47 5.89
N ARG A 253 14.96 -4.58 5.26
CA ARG A 253 15.04 -4.30 3.82
C ARG A 253 16.03 -3.19 3.47
N LEU A 254 16.68 -2.59 4.46
CA LEU A 254 17.79 -1.65 4.31
C LEU A 254 19.02 -2.19 5.01
N GLU A 255 20.18 -1.93 4.41
CA GLU A 255 21.47 -2.18 5.06
C GLU A 255 21.62 -1.29 6.29
N ALA A 256 22.26 -1.80 7.34
CA ALA A 256 22.38 -1.10 8.63
C ALA A 256 23.09 0.26 8.50
N GLU A 257 24.02 0.40 7.56
CA GLU A 257 24.69 1.67 7.29
C GLU A 257 23.74 2.72 6.70
N THR A 258 22.96 2.33 5.68
CA THR A 258 21.95 3.21 5.06
C THR A 258 20.83 3.55 6.04
N ALA A 259 20.42 2.59 6.88
CA ALA A 259 19.42 2.83 7.92
C ALA A 259 19.88 3.90 8.93
N ARG A 260 21.15 3.91 9.34
CA ARG A 260 21.69 4.95 10.25
C ARG A 260 21.64 6.36 9.66
N ARG A 261 21.66 6.50 8.34
CA ARG A 261 21.57 7.81 7.68
C ARG A 261 20.15 8.39 7.75
N LEU A 262 19.12 7.55 7.87
CA LEU A 262 17.73 7.99 8.10
C LEU A 262 17.50 8.55 9.51
N ASP A 263 18.34 8.17 10.48
CA ASP A 263 18.25 8.64 11.87
C ASP A 263 19.04 9.94 12.11
N GLY A 264 19.90 10.33 11.16
CA GLY A 264 20.72 11.55 11.21
C GLY A 264 20.26 12.67 10.26
N ALA A 265 19.20 12.45 9.49
CA ALA A 265 18.56 13.41 8.59
C ALA A 265 17.31 14.02 9.25
#